data_AF-A7I4U0-F1
#
_entry.id   AF-A7I4U0-F1
#
_cell.length_a   1.000
_cell.length_b   1.000
_cell.length_c   1.000
_cell.angle_alpha   90.00
_cell.angle_beta   90.00
_cell.angle_gamma   90.00
#
_symmetry.space_group_name_H-M   'P 1'
#
loop_
_entity.id
_entity.type
_entity.pdbx_description
1 polymer ?
#
loop_
_entity_poly.entity_id
_entity_poly.type
_entity_poly.pdbx_seq_one_letter_code
_entity_poly.pdbx_strand_id
1 'polypeptide(L)'
;MQINFKRYALYLLRWQASTPILAGVGILLAGMGYIVAAIIANLIGGLIFFWVDQFIFTSQSLATQWEVRENITCVDCGKIARGYRLVRAGDYDKSNDPVPEFRCEECSKKKSETLRNKGIKIE
;
A
#
# COMPACT_ATOMS: atom_id res chain seq x y z
N MET A 1 -16.20 -0.48 -4.06
CA MET A 1 -15.27 0.38 -3.30
C MET A 1 -15.91 0.73 -1.97
N GLN A 2 -15.45 0.14 -0.86
CA GLN A 2 -15.91 0.50 0.48
C GLN A 2 -15.05 1.66 0.99
N ILE A 3 -15.61 2.87 1.08
CA ILE A 3 -14.88 4.05 1.56
C ILE A 3 -14.78 3.95 3.08
N ASN A 4 -13.56 3.86 3.61
CA ASN A 4 -13.34 3.91 5.05
C ASN A 4 -13.42 5.38 5.52
N PHE A 5 -14.60 5.79 5.99
CA PHE A 5 -14.89 7.17 6.41
C PHE A 5 -13.92 7.71 7.47
N LYS A 6 -13.36 6.87 8.35
CA LYS A 6 -12.35 7.31 9.34
C LYS A 6 -11.06 7.77 8.67
N ARG A 7 -10.61 7.04 7.65
CA ARG A 7 -9.42 7.39 6.85
C ARG A 7 -9.68 8.58 5.95
N TYR A 8 -10.91 8.68 5.41
CA TYR A 8 -11.31 9.85 4.65
C TYR A 8 -11.31 11.12 5.53
N ALA A 9 -11.80 11.05 6.77
CA ALA A 9 -11.72 12.15 7.72
C ALA A 9 -10.25 12.53 8.07
N LEU A 10 -9.39 11.54 8.31
CA LEU A 10 -7.94 11.78 8.50
C LEU A 10 -7.28 12.42 7.29
N TYR A 11 -7.64 11.98 6.08
CA TYR A 11 -7.17 12.57 4.83
C TYR A 11 -7.62 14.04 4.70
N LEU A 12 -8.88 14.35 5.03
CA LEU A 12 -9.39 15.72 5.03
C LEU A 12 -8.70 16.61 6.07
N LEU A 13 -8.42 16.09 7.28
CA LEU A 13 -7.67 16.82 8.31
C LEU A 13 -6.22 17.10 7.87
N ARG A 14 -5.55 16.10 7.29
CA ARG A 14 -4.21 16.25 6.70
C ARG A 14 -4.23 17.27 5.55
N TRP A 15 -5.30 17.33 4.76
CA TRP A 15 -5.47 18.36 3.73
C TRP A 15 -5.52 19.78 4.35
N GLN A 16 -6.29 19.99 5.41
CA GLN A 16 -6.35 21.28 6.10
C GLN A 16 -5.02 21.71 6.72
N ALA A 17 -4.21 20.76 7.19
CA ALA A 17 -2.91 21.05 7.81
C ALA A 17 -1.87 21.63 6.82
N SER A 18 -2.07 21.50 5.50
CA SER A 18 -1.16 22.07 4.51
C SER A 18 -1.24 23.60 4.41
N THR A 19 -2.42 24.17 4.66
CA THR A 19 -2.67 25.61 4.59
C THR A 19 -1.93 26.41 5.67
N PRO A 20 -1.91 25.99 6.96
CA PRO A 20 -1.11 26.62 8.00
C PRO A 20 0.40 26.64 7.71
N ILE A 21 0.94 25.59 7.08
CA ILE A 21 2.37 25.53 6.74
C ILE A 21 2.69 26.57 5.66
N LEU A 22 1.85 26.65 4.61
CA LEU A 22 2.01 27.65 3.57
C LEU A 22 1.90 29.08 4.14
N ALA A 23 0.92 29.32 5.00
CA ALA A 23 0.72 30.62 5.64
C ALA A 23 1.87 30.99 6.59
N GLY A 24 2.31 30.05 7.45
CA GLY A 24 3.39 30.27 8.41
C GLY A 24 4.72 30.57 7.72
N VAL A 25 5.09 29.79 6.71
CA VAL A 25 6.30 30.04 5.92
C VAL A 25 6.16 31.32 5.10
N GLY A 26 4.98 31.60 4.56
CA GLY A 26 4.69 32.86 3.84
C GLY A 26 4.89 34.11 4.71
N ILE A 27 4.45 34.07 5.98
CA ILE A 27 4.65 35.17 6.93
C ILE A 27 6.13 35.30 7.30
N LEU A 28 6.80 34.19 7.62
CA LEU A 28 8.21 34.18 8.03
C LEU A 28 9.15 34.64 6.91
N LEU A 29 8.82 34.34 5.65
CA LEU A 29 9.63 34.67 4.48
C LEU A 29 9.01 35.80 3.63
N ALA A 30 8.12 36.62 4.22
CA ALA A 30 7.43 37.71 3.50
C ALA A 30 8.39 38.66 2.75
N GLY A 31 9.62 38.84 3.27
CA GLY A 31 10.65 39.68 2.65
C GLY A 31 11.43 39.04 1.48
N MET A 32 11.35 37.72 1.28
CA MET A 32 12.09 37.01 0.20
C MET A 32 11.29 36.90 -1.11
N GLY A 33 10.04 37.36 -1.11
CA GLY A 33 9.13 37.27 -2.25
C GLY A 33 8.27 36.01 -2.24
N TYR A 34 7.04 36.15 -2.72
CA TYR A 34 6.01 35.13 -2.65
C TYR A 34 6.41 33.80 -3.31
N ILE A 35 7.19 33.84 -4.41
CA ILE A 35 7.64 32.64 -5.13
C ILE A 35 8.59 31.82 -4.26
N VAL A 36 9.60 32.47 -3.66
CA VAL A 36 10.62 31.81 -2.86
C VAL A 36 10.01 31.24 -1.58
N ALA A 37 9.13 31.99 -0.93
CA ALA A 37 8.38 31.53 0.23
C ALA A 37 7.50 30.30 -0.10
N ALA A 38 6.82 30.30 -1.26
CA ALA A 38 6.01 29.17 -1.69
C ALA A 38 6.85 27.92 -2.00
N ILE A 39 8.02 28.06 -2.64
CA ILE A 39 8.93 26.93 -2.90
C ILE A 39 9.38 26.29 -1.58
N ILE A 40 9.81 27.12 -0.63
CA ILE A 40 10.30 26.65 0.68
C ILE A 40 9.16 26.01 1.48
N ALA A 41 7.97 26.60 1.45
CA ALA A 41 6.80 26.05 2.12
C ALA A 41 6.38 24.69 1.58
N ASN A 42 6.43 24.51 0.26
CA ASN A 42 6.15 23.22 -0.38
C ASN A 42 7.22 22.18 -0.05
N LEU A 43 8.49 22.57 0.05
CA LEU A 43 9.58 21.67 0.44
C LEU A 43 9.41 21.19 1.89
N ILE A 44 9.18 22.11 2.82
CA ILE A 44 8.92 21.79 4.25
C ILE A 44 7.65 20.95 4.38
N GLY A 45 6.58 21.35 3.71
CA GLY A 45 5.33 20.61 3.67
C GLY A 45 5.54 19.19 3.15
N GLY A 46 6.25 19.02 2.04
CA GLY A 46 6.57 17.72 1.47
C GLY A 46 7.34 16.81 2.43
N LEU A 47 8.34 17.35 3.13
CA LEU A 47 9.14 16.60 4.11
C LEU A 47 8.31 16.13 5.31
N ILE A 48 7.38 16.96 5.81
CA ILE A 48 6.52 16.60 6.93
C ILE A 48 5.41 15.65 6.48
N PHE A 49 4.68 16.01 5.42
CA PHE A 49 3.52 15.24 4.96
C PHE A 49 3.88 13.89 4.39
N PHE A 50 5.08 13.69 3.86
CA PHE A 50 5.54 12.37 3.43
C PHE A 50 5.38 11.32 4.55
N TRP A 51 5.82 11.65 5.78
CA TRP A 51 5.71 10.75 6.92
C TRP A 51 4.27 10.58 7.41
N VAL A 52 3.48 11.66 7.38
CA VAL A 52 2.06 11.63 7.77
C VAL A 52 1.25 10.76 6.81
N ASP A 53 1.45 10.94 5.50
CA ASP A 53 0.80 10.15 4.47
C ASP A 53 1.24 8.69 4.56
N GLN A 54 2.54 8.42 4.77
CA GLN A 54 3.03 7.07 5.02
C GLN A 54 2.31 6.45 6.23
N PHE A 55 2.14 7.17 7.34
CA PHE A 55 1.42 6.66 8.51
C PHE A 55 -0.07 6.39 8.23
N ILE A 56 -0.76 7.27 7.50
CA ILE A 56 -2.19 7.10 7.14
C ILE A 56 -2.37 5.92 6.15
N PHE A 57 -1.44 5.74 5.21
CA PHE A 57 -1.56 4.80 4.09
C PHE A 57 -0.72 3.54 4.21
N THR A 58 0.06 3.33 5.28
CA THR A 58 0.86 2.10 5.52
C THR A 58 0.02 0.83 5.38
N SER A 59 -1.30 0.91 5.61
CA SER A 59 -2.22 -0.21 5.39
C SER A 59 -2.46 -0.63 3.93
N GLN A 60 -2.05 0.14 2.92
CA GLN A 60 -2.11 -0.31 1.51
C GLN A 60 -0.95 -1.24 1.13
N SER A 61 0.06 -1.43 1.99
CA SER A 61 1.03 -2.51 1.82
C SER A 61 0.41 -3.91 1.96
N LEU A 62 -0.84 -3.99 2.43
CA LEU A 62 -1.70 -5.18 2.50
C LEU A 62 -2.51 -5.43 1.22
N ALA A 63 -2.30 -4.64 0.15
CA ALA A 63 -2.86 -5.00 -1.15
C ALA A 63 -2.37 -6.40 -1.50
N THR A 64 -3.29 -7.32 -1.75
CA THR A 64 -2.96 -8.71 -2.01
C THR A 64 -2.02 -8.80 -3.21
N GLN A 65 -0.75 -9.17 -2.97
CA GLN A 65 0.26 -9.27 -4.02
C GLN A 65 0.24 -10.68 -4.58
N TRP A 66 -0.13 -10.79 -5.86
CA TRP A 66 -0.10 -12.03 -6.61
C TRP A 66 1.04 -12.02 -7.62
N GLU A 67 1.93 -13.00 -7.54
CA GLU A 67 2.88 -13.31 -8.60
C GLU A 67 2.26 -14.35 -9.54
N VAL A 68 2.30 -14.09 -10.84
CA VAL A 68 1.80 -15.00 -11.87
C VAL A 68 2.93 -15.34 -12.84
N ARG A 69 3.17 -16.64 -13.07
CA ARG A 69 4.17 -17.15 -14.01
C ARG A 69 3.56 -18.17 -14.96
N GLU A 70 4.08 -18.26 -16.16
CA GLU A 70 3.67 -19.27 -17.15
C GLU A 70 4.56 -20.51 -17.07
N ASN A 71 4.04 -21.66 -17.55
CA ASN A 71 4.77 -22.92 -17.65
C ASN A 71 5.44 -23.39 -16.35
N ILE A 72 4.77 -23.23 -15.21
CA ILE A 72 5.28 -23.77 -13.94
C ILE A 72 4.66 -25.13 -13.64
N THR A 73 5.41 -25.95 -12.91
CA THR A 73 4.93 -27.21 -12.36
C THR A 73 4.25 -26.92 -11.02
N CYS A 74 2.94 -27.18 -10.94
CA CYS A 74 2.18 -26.99 -9.71
C CYS A 74 2.73 -27.89 -8.59
N VAL A 75 3.01 -27.30 -7.42
CA VAL A 75 3.52 -28.06 -6.25
C VAL A 75 2.54 -29.10 -5.70
N ASP A 76 1.22 -28.90 -5.88
CA ASP A 76 0.20 -29.79 -5.31
C ASP A 76 -0.25 -30.88 -6.28
N CYS A 77 -0.25 -30.61 -7.60
CA CYS A 77 -0.82 -31.51 -8.60
C CYS A 77 0.12 -31.89 -9.75
N GLY A 78 1.33 -31.32 -9.80
CA GLY A 78 2.36 -31.64 -10.80
C GLY A 78 2.06 -31.20 -12.23
N LYS A 79 0.90 -30.61 -12.51
CA LYS A 79 0.54 -30.14 -13.86
C LYS A 79 1.38 -28.92 -14.26
N ILE A 80 1.78 -28.88 -15.54
CA ILE A 80 2.36 -27.70 -16.16
C ILE A 80 1.20 -26.76 -16.52
N ALA A 81 1.16 -25.60 -15.87
CA ALA A 81 0.09 -24.63 -16.06
C ALA A 81 0.58 -23.22 -15.76
N ARG A 82 -0.31 -22.24 -15.97
CA ARG A 82 -0.13 -20.90 -15.40
C ARG A 82 -0.21 -20.99 -13.88
N GLY A 83 0.86 -20.57 -13.21
CA GLY A 83 0.98 -20.62 -11.77
C GLY A 83 0.72 -19.29 -11.11
N TYR A 84 0.04 -19.38 -9.98
CA TYR A 84 -0.32 -18.28 -9.12
C TYR A 84 0.37 -18.48 -7.77
N ARG A 85 0.98 -17.42 -7.25
CA ARG A 85 1.58 -17.38 -5.92
C ARG A 85 1.06 -16.15 -5.17
N LEU A 86 0.47 -16.41 -4.01
CA LEU A 86 0.11 -15.38 -3.05
C LEU A 86 1.38 -14.97 -2.28
N VAL A 87 1.87 -13.77 -2.54
CA VAL A 87 3.10 -13.24 -1.91
C VAL A 87 2.75 -12.54 -0.60
N ARG A 88 1.70 -11.72 -0.60
CA ARG A 88 1.23 -11.00 0.58
C ARG A 88 -0.29 -10.87 0.56
N ALA A 89 -0.95 -11.06 1.70
CA ALA A 89 -2.40 -10.86 1.85
C ALA A 89 -2.77 -10.70 3.34
N GLY A 90 -3.27 -9.55 3.77
CA GLY A 90 -3.62 -9.39 5.18
C GLY A 90 -2.41 -9.67 6.10
N ASP A 91 -2.62 -10.44 7.17
CA ASP A 91 -1.57 -10.87 8.09
C ASP A 91 -0.63 -11.98 7.52
N TYR A 92 -0.72 -12.29 6.23
CA TYR A 92 0.09 -13.28 5.54
C TYR A 92 1.17 -12.61 4.69
N ASP A 93 2.44 -12.81 5.03
CA ASP A 93 3.60 -12.33 4.25
C ASP A 93 4.57 -13.49 3.95
N LYS A 94 4.76 -13.78 2.66
CA LYS A 94 5.69 -14.76 2.11
C LYS A 94 6.68 -14.13 1.12
N SER A 95 6.91 -12.82 1.21
CA SER A 95 7.81 -12.07 0.32
C SER A 95 9.26 -12.60 0.37
N ASN A 96 9.70 -13.06 1.55
CA ASN A 96 11.05 -13.60 1.77
C ASN A 96 11.12 -15.14 1.74
N ASP A 97 10.12 -15.83 1.18
CA ASP A 97 10.15 -17.29 1.12
C ASP A 97 11.28 -17.77 0.16
N PRO A 98 12.30 -18.50 0.66
CA PRO A 98 13.42 -18.96 -0.16
C PRO A 98 13.03 -20.03 -1.18
N VAL A 99 11.84 -20.63 -1.06
CA VAL A 99 11.33 -21.63 -2.02
C VAL A 99 9.96 -21.18 -2.54
N PRO A 100 9.91 -20.45 -3.68
CA PRO A 100 8.66 -19.91 -4.19
C PRO A 100 7.74 -21.03 -4.74
N GLU A 101 6.70 -21.35 -3.98
CA GLU A 101 5.70 -22.35 -4.35
C GLU A 101 4.63 -21.76 -5.29
N PHE A 102 4.65 -22.15 -6.56
CA PHE A 102 3.61 -21.82 -7.52
C PHE A 102 2.55 -22.92 -7.60
N ARG A 103 1.28 -22.53 -7.64
CA ARG A 103 0.13 -23.43 -7.75
C ARG A 103 -0.66 -23.14 -9.01
N CYS A 104 -1.22 -24.17 -9.65
CA CYS A 104 -2.19 -23.96 -10.73
C CYS A 104 -3.44 -23.24 -10.20
N GLU A 105 -4.30 -22.75 -11.09
CA GLU A 105 -5.49 -21.97 -10.72
C GLU A 105 -6.40 -22.70 -9.71
N GLU A 106 -6.69 -23.99 -9.94
CA GLU A 106 -7.55 -24.80 -9.09
C GLU A 106 -6.96 -24.99 -7.68
N CYS A 107 -5.68 -25.33 -7.59
CA CYS A 107 -4.97 -25.53 -6.32
C CYS A 107 -4.80 -24.21 -5.57
N SER A 108 -4.58 -23.10 -6.30
CA SER A 108 -4.50 -21.76 -5.72
C SER A 108 -5.85 -21.35 -5.11
N LYS A 109 -6.97 -21.58 -5.79
CA LYS A 109 -8.31 -21.29 -5.26
C LYS A 109 -8.61 -22.06 -3.96
N LYS A 110 -8.34 -23.38 -3.93
CA LYS A 110 -8.50 -24.20 -2.71
C LYS A 110 -7.64 -23.69 -1.54
N LYS A 111 -6.40 -23.26 -1.84
CA LYS A 111 -5.50 -22.68 -0.84
C LYS A 111 -6.05 -21.36 -0.30
N SER A 112 -6.52 -20.48 -1.18
CA SER A 112 -7.14 -19.20 -0.79
C SER A 112 -8.37 -19.41 0.10
N GLU A 113 -9.25 -20.37 -0.22
CA GLU A 113 -10.39 -20.72 0.64
C GLU A 113 -9.95 -21.21 2.02
N THR A 114 -8.92 -22.06 2.07
CA THR A 114 -8.36 -22.54 3.34
C THR A 114 -7.79 -21.40 4.18
N LEU A 115 -7.10 -20.45 3.56
CA LEU A 115 -6.55 -19.27 4.23
C LEU A 115 -7.68 -18.34 4.71
N ARG A 116 -8.74 -18.17 3.93
CA ARG A 116 -9.94 -17.41 4.33
C ARG A 116 -10.64 -18.05 5.54
N ASN A 117 -10.75 -19.37 5.57
CA ASN A 117 -11.28 -20.11 6.73
C ASN A 117 -10.42 -19.98 7.99
N LYS A 118 -9.11 -19.71 7.83
CA LYS A 118 -8.18 -19.40 8.92
C LYS A 118 -8.21 -17.93 9.35
N GLY A 119 -9.10 -17.12 8.78
CA GLY A 119 -9.25 -15.70 9.12
C GLY A 119 -8.31 -14.75 8.37
N ILE A 120 -7.50 -15.25 7.43
CA ILE A 120 -6.63 -14.39 6.62
C ILE A 120 -7.49 -13.68 5.57
N LYS A 121 -7.49 -12.36 5.60
CA LYS A 121 -8.20 -11.52 4.63
C LYS A 121 -7.43 -11.51 3.29
N ILE A 122 -7.99 -12.21 2.32
CA ILE A 122 -7.54 -12.20 0.92
C ILE A 122 -8.58 -11.39 0.16
N GLU A 123 -8.34 -10.08 0.04
CA GLU A 123 -9.17 -9.14 -0.74
C GLU A 123 -8.34 -8.46 -1.83
#